data_AF-K0EVX7-F1
#
_entry.id   AF-K0EVX7-F1
#
_cell.length_a   1.000
_cell.length_b   1.000
_cell.length_c   1.000
_cell.angle_alpha   90.00
_cell.angle_beta   90.00
_cell.angle_gamma   90.00
#
_symmetry.space_group_name_H-M   'P 1'
#
loop_
_entity.id
_entity.type
_entity.pdbx_description
1 polymer ?
#
loop_
_entity_poly.entity_id
_entity_poly.type
_entity_poly.pdbx_seq_one_letter_code
_entity_poly.pdbx_strand_id
1 'polypeptide(L)'
;MRGFPRLGDDRCMLLTITCTPPDGAAWPATDLGFLLHKNPDRVQAFEQSYGTAHVVYPQATAERCTAALLLEIDPIRLVRGRSRGTPDFSLGQYVNDRPYAASSLLSVAIGAVFRTALHGRCTLRPELAQTALPLQLELPAVPCKGGAEVAERMFAPLGWTVTATPLPLDPAFPDWGDSHHLRLALTGTMRLADALSHLYVLLPVLDGAKHYWLAADEVDKLIRAGAGWLAEHPERAWITRRYLARRQSLVRAALARLAEVDEVEPEELDAVEEAVDDGADTDATLGVAAQCDPAQCDAADRAPAQAASARLEPAQSDTAQSGPALSDPAQFGAALHDTAGLSAANPEPAQSGSAGSGAVGETGPRTPSLAVIRRAAVIAALHEVGAGRVLDLGCGEGALLRELLADKAFGEIVGVDVSMRALHIAERRLRLDRLPERVAARLTLRQGALTYTDAELRGYDAAVLMEVVEHVDPPRLGALEHAVFAAAAPRAVLVTTPNAEFNVRYESLPAGKFRHADHRFEWTRAEFESWAARVAATHGYSVRFVPIGPFDPEVGAPTQMAVFTTAIQEGAA
;
A
#
# COMPACT_ATOMS: atom_id res chain seq x y z
N MET A 1 -37.70 19.71 -1.78
CA MET A 1 -37.35 18.54 -0.95
C MET A 1 -37.34 17.29 -1.82
N ARG A 2 -36.18 16.91 -2.37
CA ARG A 2 -35.97 15.65 -3.09
C ARG A 2 -34.63 15.07 -2.60
N GLY A 3 -34.69 13.86 -2.05
CA GLY A 3 -33.60 12.90 -1.89
C GLY A 3 -32.37 13.36 -1.10
N PHE A 4 -32.47 13.42 0.23
CA PHE A 4 -31.27 13.30 1.08
C PHE A 4 -31.24 11.89 1.68
N PRO A 5 -30.11 11.18 1.63
CA PRO A 5 -29.94 9.99 2.45
C PRO A 5 -30.06 10.37 3.93
N ARG A 6 -30.79 9.56 4.70
CA ARG A 6 -30.90 9.75 6.15
C ARG A 6 -29.49 9.71 6.76
N LEU A 7 -29.17 10.57 7.73
CA LEU A 7 -27.99 10.39 8.59
C LEU A 7 -28.08 8.96 9.18
N GLY A 8 -27.23 8.05 8.72
CA GLY A 8 -27.33 6.61 8.95
C GLY A 8 -27.18 5.74 7.68
N ASP A 9 -27.03 6.35 6.51
CA ASP A 9 -26.69 5.66 5.26
C ASP A 9 -25.15 5.62 5.12
N ASP A 10 -24.53 4.45 5.35
CA ASP A 10 -23.07 4.17 5.40
C ASP A 10 -22.32 4.40 4.06
N ARG A 11 -22.84 5.24 3.16
CA ARG A 11 -22.43 5.34 1.76
C ARG A 11 -21.54 6.53 1.41
N CYS A 12 -21.13 7.35 2.38
CA CYS A 12 -20.31 8.52 2.12
C CYS A 12 -19.24 8.71 3.19
N MET A 13 -18.07 9.17 2.77
CA MET A 13 -17.02 9.60 3.68
C MET A 13 -17.48 10.84 4.45
N LEU A 14 -17.39 10.77 5.78
CA LEU A 14 -17.96 11.78 6.68
C LEU A 14 -16.95 12.17 7.75
N LEU A 15 -16.82 13.48 7.96
CA LEU A 15 -16.24 14.08 9.16
C LEU A 15 -17.33 14.92 9.83
N THR A 16 -17.61 14.69 11.11
CA THR A 16 -18.39 15.63 11.91
C THR A 16 -17.50 16.39 12.89
N ILE A 17 -17.81 17.67 13.08
CA ILE A 17 -17.16 18.57 14.02
C ILE A 17 -18.26 19.14 14.89
N THR A 18 -18.31 18.72 16.15
CA THR A 18 -19.28 19.20 17.13
C THR A 18 -18.60 20.14 18.12
N CYS A 19 -19.27 21.24 18.44
CA CYS A 19 -18.92 22.11 19.54
C CYS A 19 -20.11 22.28 20.51
N THR A 20 -19.83 22.19 21.80
CA THR A 20 -20.79 22.36 22.90
C THR A 20 -20.19 23.36 23.90
N PRO A 21 -20.61 24.63 23.89
CA PRO A 21 -20.06 25.64 24.80
C PRO A 21 -20.23 25.20 26.26
N PRO A 22 -19.24 25.47 27.14
CA PRO A 22 -19.41 25.24 28.57
C PRO A 22 -20.49 26.17 29.15
N ASP A 23 -21.06 25.78 30.29
CA ASP A 23 -22.05 26.60 30.99
C ASP A 23 -21.49 28.01 31.30
N GLY A 24 -22.25 29.04 30.93
CA GLY A 24 -21.84 30.44 31.10
C GLY A 24 -20.92 31.00 30.01
N ALA A 25 -20.64 30.23 28.94
CA ALA A 25 -19.93 30.75 27.77
C ALA A 25 -20.66 31.96 27.16
N ALA A 26 -19.91 33.04 26.88
CA ALA A 26 -20.44 34.25 26.25
C ALA A 26 -20.71 34.12 24.74
N TRP A 27 -20.74 32.89 24.21
CA TRP A 27 -20.83 32.59 22.79
C TRP A 27 -21.71 31.34 22.54
N PRO A 28 -22.66 31.38 21.59
CA PRO A 28 -23.47 30.21 21.24
C PRO A 28 -22.69 29.21 20.39
N ALA A 29 -23.06 27.92 20.45
CA ALA A 29 -22.44 26.86 19.67
C ALA A 29 -22.49 27.11 18.15
N THR A 30 -23.52 27.82 17.67
CA THR A 30 -23.67 28.23 16.25
C THR A 30 -22.50 29.05 15.72
N ASP A 31 -21.68 29.64 16.60
CA ASP A 31 -20.48 30.36 16.20
C ASP A 31 -19.44 29.47 15.51
N LEU A 32 -19.53 28.15 15.66
CA LEU A 32 -18.82 27.19 14.83
C LEU A 32 -18.98 27.48 13.33
N GLY A 33 -20.14 27.99 12.89
CA GLY A 33 -20.37 28.44 11.51
C GLY A 33 -19.47 29.61 11.09
N PHE A 34 -19.30 30.61 11.96
CA PHE A 34 -18.38 31.73 11.71
C PHE A 34 -16.92 31.27 11.70
N LEU A 35 -16.55 30.34 12.59
CA LEU A 35 -15.20 29.81 12.68
C LEU A 35 -14.83 28.96 11.44
N LEU A 36 -15.76 28.14 10.93
CA LEU A 36 -15.58 27.34 9.71
C LEU A 36 -15.80 28.14 8.42
N HIS A 37 -16.28 29.38 8.52
CA HIS A 37 -16.68 30.22 7.39
C HIS A 37 -17.75 29.53 6.52
N LYS A 38 -18.75 28.93 7.17
CA LYS A 38 -19.87 28.24 6.52
C LYS A 38 -21.15 28.58 7.27
N ASN A 39 -22.17 29.01 6.53
CA ASN A 39 -23.46 29.34 7.12
C ASN A 39 -24.23 28.05 7.49
N PRO A 40 -24.64 27.85 8.77
CA PRO A 40 -25.43 26.70 9.19
C PRO A 40 -26.75 26.49 8.44
N ASP A 41 -27.38 27.57 7.95
CA ASP A 41 -28.66 27.53 7.22
C ASP A 41 -28.49 27.15 5.74
N ARG A 42 -27.25 26.96 5.26
CA ARG A 42 -26.96 26.67 3.85
C ARG A 42 -26.15 25.39 3.71
N VAL A 43 -26.74 24.42 3.00
CA VAL A 43 -25.99 23.34 2.36
C VAL A 43 -25.10 23.94 1.27
N GLN A 44 -23.80 23.71 1.38
CA GLN A 44 -22.80 24.25 0.45
C GLN A 44 -22.02 23.11 -0.19
N ALA A 45 -21.89 23.14 -1.51
CA ALA A 45 -21.14 22.15 -2.29
C ALA A 45 -19.88 22.80 -2.89
N PHE A 46 -18.77 22.06 -2.86
CA PHE A 46 -17.46 22.50 -3.35
C PHE A 46 -16.90 21.44 -4.31
N GLU A 47 -16.72 21.80 -5.58
CA GLU A 47 -16.09 20.92 -6.56
C GLU A 47 -14.66 20.56 -6.16
N GLN A 48 -14.35 19.27 -6.22
CA GLN A 48 -13.02 18.69 -6.03
C GLN A 48 -12.59 17.98 -7.31
N SER A 49 -11.30 17.69 -7.45
CA SER A 49 -10.79 16.95 -8.62
C SER A 49 -11.35 15.52 -8.72
N TYR A 50 -11.81 14.97 -7.60
CA TYR A 50 -12.28 13.59 -7.45
C TYR A 50 -13.80 13.47 -7.15
N GLY A 51 -14.56 14.57 -7.19
CA GLY A 51 -15.98 14.57 -6.84
C GLY A 51 -16.43 15.89 -6.22
N THR A 52 -17.35 15.83 -5.27
CA THR A 52 -17.93 17.01 -4.62
C THR A 52 -17.83 16.89 -3.10
N ALA A 53 -17.40 17.96 -2.44
CA ALA A 53 -17.41 18.07 -0.98
C ALA A 53 -18.60 18.91 -0.53
N HIS A 54 -19.46 18.36 0.33
CA HIS A 54 -20.62 19.06 0.87
C HIS A 54 -20.38 19.44 2.32
N VAL A 55 -20.70 20.68 2.68
CA VAL A 55 -20.80 21.11 4.08
C VAL A 55 -22.26 21.29 4.45
N VAL A 56 -22.67 20.59 5.50
CA VAL A 56 -24.02 20.64 6.06
C VAL A 56 -23.95 20.73 7.59
N TYR A 57 -25.02 21.20 8.21
CA TYR A 57 -25.13 21.31 9.66
C TYR A 57 -26.32 20.47 10.12
N PRO A 58 -26.13 19.18 10.48
CA PRO A 58 -27.22 18.34 10.98
C PRO A 58 -27.84 18.88 12.28
N GLN A 59 -27.08 19.66 13.06
CA GLN A 59 -27.56 20.35 14.26
C GLN A 59 -26.92 21.73 14.36
N ALA A 60 -27.72 22.77 14.55
CA ALA A 60 -27.25 24.14 14.75
C ALA A 60 -28.16 24.86 15.76
N THR A 61 -27.87 24.63 17.05
CA THR A 61 -28.56 25.25 18.19
C THR A 61 -27.59 26.07 19.01
N ALA A 62 -28.06 26.90 19.93
CA ALA A 62 -27.18 27.70 20.79
C ALA A 62 -26.36 26.81 21.76
N GLU A 63 -26.91 25.66 22.13
CA GLU A 63 -26.33 24.72 23.09
C GLU A 63 -25.39 23.71 22.41
N ARG A 64 -25.68 23.32 21.17
CA ARG A 64 -24.87 22.36 20.40
C ARG A 64 -24.92 22.64 18.92
N CYS A 65 -23.76 22.66 18.28
CA CYS A 65 -23.63 22.83 16.85
C CYS A 65 -22.70 21.75 16.28
N THR A 66 -23.17 21.04 15.26
CA THR A 66 -22.42 20.02 14.54
C THR A 66 -22.36 20.40 13.08
N ALA A 67 -21.15 20.62 12.57
CA ALA A 67 -20.87 20.71 11.15
C ALA A 67 -20.49 19.31 10.63
N ALA A 68 -20.87 18.99 9.40
CA ALA A 68 -20.50 17.77 8.70
C ALA A 68 -19.86 18.11 7.35
N LEU A 69 -18.69 17.55 7.09
CA LEU A 69 -18.03 17.53 5.79
C LEU A 69 -18.23 16.14 5.17
N LEU A 70 -19.03 16.08 4.11
CA LEU A 70 -19.39 14.87 3.40
C LEU A 70 -18.70 14.86 2.04
N LEU A 71 -17.94 13.81 1.71
CA LEU A 71 -17.35 13.66 0.37
C LEU A 71 -18.14 12.68 -0.47
N GLU A 72 -18.63 13.18 -1.60
CA GLU A 72 -19.21 12.39 -2.66
C GLU A 72 -18.15 12.22 -3.74
N ILE A 73 -17.43 11.09 -3.68
CA ILE A 73 -16.34 10.78 -4.59
C ILE A 73 -16.90 10.09 -5.83
N ASP A 74 -16.53 10.57 -7.01
CA ASP A 74 -16.81 9.92 -8.27
C ASP A 74 -15.67 8.92 -8.57
N PRO A 75 -15.89 7.59 -8.39
CA PRO A 75 -14.85 6.60 -8.63
C PRO A 75 -14.39 6.61 -10.08
N ILE A 76 -15.26 6.93 -11.04
CA ILE A 76 -14.90 6.99 -12.47
C ILE A 76 -13.99 8.18 -12.74
N ARG A 77 -14.29 9.36 -12.18
CA ARG A 77 -13.44 10.56 -12.30
C ARG A 77 -12.08 10.35 -11.65
N LEU A 78 -12.04 9.64 -10.52
CA LEU A 78 -10.78 9.30 -9.84
C LEU A 78 -9.85 8.43 -10.71
N VAL A 79 -10.43 7.53 -11.52
CA VAL A 79 -9.66 6.72 -12.49
C VAL A 79 -9.23 7.54 -13.70
N ARG A 80 -10.14 8.32 -14.29
CA ARG A 80 -9.91 9.10 -15.52
C ARG A 80 -8.96 10.30 -15.36
N GLY A 81 -8.77 10.80 -14.14
CA GLY A 81 -7.82 11.89 -13.85
C GLY A 81 -6.34 11.51 -13.98
N ARG A 82 -6.04 10.22 -14.21
CA ARG A 82 -4.68 9.73 -14.45
C ARG A 82 -4.30 9.85 -15.92
N SER A 83 -3.07 10.32 -16.16
CA SER A 83 -2.54 10.62 -17.49
C SER A 83 -2.70 9.45 -18.48
N ARG A 84 -2.79 9.82 -19.77
CA ARG A 84 -3.24 9.07 -20.96
C ARG A 84 -2.37 7.85 -21.38
N GLY A 85 -1.66 7.23 -20.44
CA GLY A 85 -0.72 6.12 -20.67
C GLY A 85 -0.79 4.99 -19.64
N THR A 86 -1.93 4.81 -18.97
CA THR A 86 -2.15 3.73 -17.99
C THR A 86 -3.11 2.70 -18.63
N PRO A 87 -2.76 1.40 -18.76
CA PRO A 87 -3.69 0.40 -19.30
C PRO A 87 -4.97 0.30 -18.45
N ASP A 88 -6.13 0.35 -19.13
CA ASP A 88 -7.47 0.69 -18.62
C ASP A 88 -8.17 -0.34 -17.69
N PHE A 89 -7.49 -1.38 -17.16
CA PHE A 89 -8.20 -2.60 -16.71
C PHE A 89 -7.88 -3.16 -15.32
N SER A 90 -7.65 -2.32 -14.30
CA SER A 90 -7.59 -2.78 -12.91
C SER A 90 -8.94 -2.62 -12.20
N LEU A 91 -9.61 -3.75 -11.88
CA LEU A 91 -10.86 -3.74 -11.09
C LEU A 91 -10.69 -2.96 -9.77
N GLY A 92 -9.51 -3.04 -9.13
CA GLY A 92 -9.19 -2.29 -7.90
C GLY A 92 -9.12 -0.77 -8.06
N GLN A 93 -9.03 -0.25 -9.28
CA GLN A 93 -9.15 1.20 -9.53
C GLN A 93 -10.62 1.66 -9.56
N TYR A 94 -11.53 0.79 -9.99
CA TYR A 94 -12.97 1.05 -10.02
C TYR A 94 -13.66 0.68 -8.70
N VAL A 95 -13.17 -0.35 -8.01
CA VAL A 95 -13.68 -0.86 -6.73
C VAL A 95 -12.56 -0.76 -5.69
N ASN A 96 -12.63 0.30 -4.88
CA ASN A 96 -11.77 0.50 -3.71
C ASN A 96 -12.56 1.20 -2.61
N ASP A 97 -11.99 1.23 -1.42
CA ASP A 97 -12.52 1.86 -0.21
C ASP A 97 -12.50 3.40 -0.25
N ARG A 98 -11.71 4.02 -1.15
CA ARG A 98 -11.50 5.48 -1.17
C ARG A 98 -12.77 6.32 -1.18
N PRO A 99 -13.86 5.95 -1.87
CA PRO A 99 -15.11 6.72 -1.82
C PRO A 99 -15.74 6.76 -0.42
N TYR A 100 -15.36 5.84 0.47
CA TYR A 100 -16.02 5.55 1.73
C TYR A 100 -15.11 5.75 2.95
N ALA A 101 -13.78 5.74 2.77
CA ALA A 101 -12.79 5.78 3.86
C ALA A 101 -12.17 7.19 4.08
N ALA A 102 -12.28 7.71 5.30
CA ALA A 102 -11.73 9.00 5.75
C ALA A 102 -10.20 9.02 5.75
N SER A 103 -9.63 9.21 4.56
CA SER A 103 -8.22 9.04 4.24
C SER A 103 -7.59 10.35 3.75
N SER A 104 -6.55 10.28 2.92
CA SER A 104 -5.89 11.45 2.32
C SER A 104 -6.81 12.37 1.51
N LEU A 105 -7.89 11.87 0.92
CA LEU A 105 -8.88 12.70 0.21
C LEU A 105 -9.63 13.65 1.16
N LEU A 106 -9.95 13.20 2.37
CA LEU A 106 -10.55 14.05 3.40
C LEU A 106 -9.63 15.19 3.81
N SER A 107 -8.33 14.91 4.00
CA SER A 107 -7.34 15.97 4.28
C SER A 107 -7.29 17.02 3.17
N VAL A 108 -7.33 16.60 1.90
CA VAL A 108 -7.40 17.53 0.76
C VAL A 108 -8.67 18.38 0.82
N ALA A 109 -9.83 17.76 1.12
CA ALA A 109 -11.08 18.49 1.26
C ALA A 109 -11.06 19.49 2.43
N ILE A 110 -10.47 19.12 3.58
CA ILE A 110 -10.27 20.04 4.72
C ILE A 110 -9.45 21.26 4.28
N GLY A 111 -8.32 21.05 3.59
CA GLY A 111 -7.47 22.13 3.09
C GLY A 111 -8.13 23.02 2.02
N ALA A 112 -9.09 22.48 1.27
CA ALA A 112 -9.85 23.22 0.27
C ALA A 112 -11.03 23.99 0.87
N VAL A 113 -11.86 23.32 1.68
CA VAL A 113 -13.16 23.80 2.16
C VAL A 113 -13.01 24.63 3.44
N PHE A 114 -12.13 24.23 4.35
CA PHE A 114 -11.89 24.88 5.64
C PHE A 114 -10.57 25.65 5.72
N ARG A 115 -10.00 26.03 4.56
CA ARG A 115 -8.70 26.73 4.46
C ARG A 115 -8.53 27.89 5.44
N THR A 116 -9.52 28.79 5.54
CA THR A 116 -9.42 29.97 6.41
C THR A 116 -9.42 29.59 7.90
N ALA A 117 -10.25 28.61 8.27
CA ALA A 117 -10.33 28.07 9.62
C ALA A 117 -9.04 27.33 10.01
N LEU A 118 -8.48 26.54 9.09
CA LEU A 118 -7.20 25.84 9.24
C LEU A 118 -6.03 26.81 9.53
N HIS A 119 -6.13 28.05 9.05
CA HIS A 119 -5.15 29.11 9.35
C HIS A 119 -5.46 29.92 10.61
N GLY A 120 -6.46 29.53 11.41
CA GLY A 120 -6.84 30.22 12.65
C GLY A 120 -7.38 31.64 12.45
N ARG A 121 -7.95 31.94 11.28
CA ARG A 121 -8.46 33.28 10.96
C ARG A 121 -9.98 33.29 11.03
N CYS A 122 -10.55 34.25 11.77
CA CYS A 122 -11.97 34.59 11.71
C CYS A 122 -12.12 36.10 11.93
N THR A 123 -12.61 36.82 10.93
CA THR A 123 -12.82 38.28 11.03
C THR A 123 -14.01 38.64 11.89
N LEU A 124 -15.04 37.79 11.90
CA LEU A 124 -16.29 38.02 12.63
C LEU A 124 -16.17 37.69 14.12
N ARG A 125 -15.33 36.70 14.48
CA ARG A 125 -15.08 36.25 15.86
C ARG A 125 -13.59 35.97 16.10
N PRO A 126 -12.74 36.99 16.06
CA PRO A 126 -11.28 36.83 16.14
C PRO A 126 -10.81 36.22 17.47
N GLU A 127 -11.41 36.64 18.58
CA GLU A 127 -11.10 36.11 19.92
C GLU A 127 -11.46 34.62 20.04
N LEU A 128 -12.63 34.24 19.53
CA LEU A 128 -13.09 32.86 19.58
C LEU A 128 -12.22 31.92 18.73
N ALA A 129 -11.68 32.42 17.60
CA ALA A 129 -10.74 31.65 16.77
C ALA A 129 -9.41 31.32 17.47
N GLN A 130 -9.04 32.11 18.49
CA GLN A 130 -7.85 31.85 19.32
C GLN A 130 -8.18 31.13 20.63
N THR A 131 -9.47 30.91 20.92
CA THR A 131 -9.93 30.25 22.14
C THR A 131 -9.88 28.73 21.99
N ALA A 132 -9.49 28.04 23.05
CA ALA A 132 -9.62 26.58 23.11
C ALA A 132 -11.10 26.20 23.30
N LEU A 133 -11.66 25.47 22.35
CA LEU A 133 -13.07 25.08 22.31
C LEU A 133 -13.19 23.61 22.68
N PRO A 134 -14.22 23.21 23.44
CA PRO A 134 -14.59 21.80 23.57
C PRO A 134 -15.09 21.29 22.22
N LEU A 135 -14.35 20.36 21.64
CA LEU A 135 -14.59 19.79 20.32
C LEU A 135 -14.75 18.27 20.41
N GLN A 136 -15.71 17.75 19.66
CA GLN A 136 -15.88 16.32 19.40
C GLN A 136 -15.84 16.10 17.89
N LEU A 137 -14.88 15.31 17.43
CA LEU A 137 -14.70 14.93 16.04
C LEU A 137 -15.08 13.47 15.87
N GLU A 138 -15.87 13.15 14.85
CA GLU A 138 -16.21 11.76 14.53
C GLU A 138 -15.94 11.45 13.06
N LEU A 139 -15.25 10.33 12.84
CA LEU A 139 -14.94 9.78 11.53
C LEU A 139 -15.38 8.31 11.51
N PRO A 140 -16.45 7.97 10.77
CA PRO A 140 -17.04 6.62 10.84
C PRO A 140 -16.12 5.50 10.38
N ALA A 141 -15.21 5.77 9.44
CA ALA A 141 -14.29 4.78 8.87
C ALA A 141 -12.96 5.45 8.48
N VAL A 142 -11.91 5.25 9.29
CA VAL A 142 -10.55 5.74 9.03
C VAL A 142 -9.64 4.54 8.75
N PRO A 143 -8.97 4.47 7.59
CA PRO A 143 -8.01 3.41 7.35
C PRO A 143 -6.80 3.58 8.28
N CYS A 144 -6.53 2.57 9.09
CA CYS A 144 -5.44 2.56 10.03
C CYS A 144 -4.92 1.12 10.19
N LYS A 145 -3.93 0.77 9.37
CA LYS A 145 -3.35 -0.58 9.37
C LYS A 145 -2.71 -1.00 10.69
N GLY A 146 -2.24 -0.04 11.49
CA GLY A 146 -1.68 -0.30 12.82
C GLY A 146 -2.73 -0.45 13.92
N GLY A 147 -4.02 -0.46 13.58
CA GLY A 147 -5.10 -0.63 14.54
C GLY A 147 -5.29 0.54 15.50
N ALA A 148 -6.12 0.32 16.53
CA ALA A 148 -6.54 1.35 17.47
C ALA A 148 -5.38 1.97 18.25
N GLU A 149 -4.36 1.18 18.62
CA GLU A 149 -3.19 1.63 19.38
C GLU A 149 -2.39 2.71 18.63
N VAL A 150 -2.23 2.56 17.32
CA VAL A 150 -1.56 3.57 16.49
C VAL A 150 -2.39 4.85 16.43
N ALA A 151 -3.71 4.76 16.28
CA ALA A 151 -4.56 5.95 16.30
C ALA A 151 -4.46 6.69 17.66
N GLU A 152 -4.45 5.96 18.77
CA GLU A 152 -4.26 6.53 20.10
C GLU A 152 -2.90 7.21 20.25
N ARG A 153 -1.79 6.54 19.87
CA ARG A 153 -0.44 7.12 19.88
C ARG A 153 -0.31 8.40 19.05
N MET A 154 -1.07 8.53 17.95
CA MET A 154 -1.01 9.71 17.08
C MET A 154 -1.82 10.90 17.62
N PHE A 155 -2.92 10.67 18.33
CA PHE A 155 -3.84 11.73 18.73
C PHE A 155 -3.80 12.05 20.23
N ALA A 156 -3.55 11.07 21.10
CA ALA A 156 -3.54 11.29 22.56
C ALA A 156 -2.50 12.33 23.01
N PRO A 157 -1.25 12.34 22.49
CA PRO A 157 -0.26 13.37 22.87
C PRO A 157 -0.68 14.80 22.52
N LEU A 158 -1.64 14.98 21.61
CA LEU A 158 -2.17 16.27 21.18
C LEU A 158 -3.34 16.77 22.05
N GLY A 159 -3.62 16.10 23.17
CA GLY A 159 -4.70 16.46 24.09
C GLY A 159 -6.08 15.89 23.72
N TRP A 160 -6.13 14.90 22.82
CA TRP A 160 -7.37 14.20 22.51
C TRP A 160 -7.60 13.02 23.46
N THR A 161 -8.82 12.87 23.95
CA THR A 161 -9.35 11.56 24.36
C THR A 161 -9.75 10.81 23.10
N VAL A 162 -9.14 9.64 22.87
CA VAL A 162 -9.31 8.85 21.65
C VAL A 162 -10.19 7.64 21.92
N THR A 163 -11.23 7.45 21.12
CA THR A 163 -11.98 6.19 21.04
C THR A 163 -11.85 5.66 19.63
N ALA A 164 -11.11 4.57 19.47
CA ALA A 164 -10.85 3.92 18.20
C ALA A 164 -11.38 2.48 18.23
N THR A 165 -12.45 2.21 17.50
CA THR A 165 -13.10 0.88 17.46
C THR A 165 -12.89 0.24 16.10
N PRO A 166 -12.25 -0.94 16.00
CA PRO A 166 -12.17 -1.70 14.76
C PRO A 166 -13.56 -1.99 14.18
N LEU A 167 -13.69 -1.85 12.85
CA LEU A 167 -14.89 -2.24 12.13
C LEU A 167 -14.72 -3.67 11.60
N PRO A 168 -15.69 -4.59 11.78
CA PRO A 168 -15.63 -5.93 11.19
C PRO A 168 -15.52 -5.86 9.66
N LEU A 169 -14.79 -6.78 9.02
CA LEU A 169 -14.70 -6.84 7.55
C LEU A 169 -16.08 -7.02 6.92
N ASP A 170 -16.85 -7.97 7.46
CA ASP A 170 -18.24 -8.18 7.10
C ASP A 170 -18.98 -8.70 8.34
N PRO A 171 -19.97 -7.97 8.89
CA PRO A 171 -20.78 -8.43 10.01
C PRO A 171 -21.48 -9.79 9.77
N ALA A 172 -21.72 -10.19 8.51
CA ALA A 172 -22.29 -11.49 8.17
C ALA A 172 -21.26 -12.64 8.21
N PHE A 173 -19.95 -12.33 8.20
CA PHE A 173 -18.85 -13.29 8.23
C PHE A 173 -17.84 -12.92 9.33
N PRO A 174 -18.21 -13.07 10.62
CA PRO A 174 -17.34 -12.68 11.74
C PRO A 174 -15.99 -13.41 11.75
N ASP A 175 -15.93 -14.61 11.19
CA ASP A 175 -14.69 -15.41 11.06
C ASP A 175 -13.63 -14.74 10.17
N TRP A 176 -14.00 -13.74 9.35
CA TRP A 176 -13.05 -12.96 8.56
C TRP A 176 -12.25 -11.97 9.42
N GLY A 177 -12.73 -11.67 10.63
CA GLY A 177 -12.10 -10.74 11.55
C GLY A 177 -12.37 -9.26 11.24
N ASP A 178 -11.63 -8.40 11.92
CA ASP A 178 -11.76 -6.96 11.76
C ASP A 178 -11.08 -6.45 10.48
N SER A 179 -11.67 -5.43 9.90
CA SER A 179 -11.04 -4.65 8.84
C SER A 179 -9.94 -3.76 9.42
N HIS A 180 -9.10 -3.22 8.55
CA HIS A 180 -8.14 -2.18 8.92
C HIS A 180 -8.77 -0.79 9.07
N HIS A 181 -10.11 -0.69 9.06
CA HIS A 181 -10.82 0.57 9.26
C HIS A 181 -11.27 0.70 10.70
N LEU A 182 -11.10 1.90 11.25
CA LEU A 182 -11.51 2.25 12.60
C LEU A 182 -12.67 3.25 12.54
N ARG A 183 -13.66 3.07 13.41
CA ARG A 183 -14.51 4.18 13.84
C ARG A 183 -13.73 5.00 14.85
N LEU A 184 -13.43 6.25 14.50
CA LEU A 184 -12.61 7.14 15.31
C LEU A 184 -13.45 8.29 15.87
N ALA A 185 -13.48 8.42 17.18
CA ALA A 185 -14.02 9.58 17.89
C ALA A 185 -12.92 10.25 18.72
N LEU A 186 -12.77 11.56 18.55
CA LEU A 186 -11.77 12.37 19.24
C LEU A 186 -12.49 13.47 20.03
N THR A 187 -12.24 13.56 21.33
CA THR A 187 -12.84 14.60 22.19
C THR A 187 -11.74 15.34 22.95
N GLY A 188 -11.76 16.67 22.92
CA GLY A 188 -10.72 17.48 23.55
C GLY A 188 -11.04 18.98 23.54
N THR A 189 -10.23 19.77 24.25
CA THR A 189 -10.38 21.23 24.33
C THR A 189 -9.19 21.91 23.68
N MET A 190 -9.36 22.46 22.48
CA MET A 190 -8.28 23.08 21.69
C MET A 190 -8.83 24.07 20.66
N ARG A 191 -7.97 24.85 20.00
CA ARG A 191 -8.46 25.75 18.95
C ARG A 191 -8.95 24.91 17.76
N LEU A 192 -9.98 25.40 17.08
CA LEU A 192 -10.48 24.74 15.86
C LEU A 192 -9.40 24.59 14.79
N ALA A 193 -8.48 25.56 14.69
CA ALA A 193 -7.37 25.51 13.75
C ALA A 193 -6.42 24.33 14.02
N ASP A 194 -6.11 24.09 15.30
CA ASP A 194 -5.23 22.99 15.72
C ASP A 194 -5.93 21.65 15.44
N ALA A 195 -7.21 21.52 15.79
CA ALA A 195 -8.00 20.32 15.49
C ALA A 195 -8.04 19.98 13.98
N LEU A 196 -8.26 20.98 13.13
CA LEU A 196 -8.22 20.81 11.67
C LEU A 196 -6.81 20.46 11.17
N SER A 197 -5.78 21.05 11.77
CA SER A 197 -4.37 20.76 11.45
C SER A 197 -4.00 19.32 11.79
N HIS A 198 -4.38 18.85 12.98
CA HIS A 198 -4.16 17.47 13.43
C HIS A 198 -4.74 16.48 12.41
N LEU A 199 -6.02 16.63 12.02
CA LEU A 199 -6.63 15.77 10.99
C LEU A 199 -5.94 15.91 9.62
N TYR A 200 -5.59 17.13 9.21
CA TYR A 200 -4.96 17.38 7.92
C TYR A 200 -3.63 16.61 7.77
N VAL A 201 -2.82 16.56 8.84
CA VAL A 201 -1.53 15.86 8.85
C VAL A 201 -1.66 14.36 9.15
N LEU A 202 -2.52 13.97 10.09
CA LEU A 202 -2.53 12.61 10.62
C LEU A 202 -3.38 11.62 9.82
N LEU A 203 -4.45 12.04 9.13
CA LEU A 203 -5.22 11.09 8.30
C LEU A 203 -4.38 10.44 7.18
N PRO A 204 -3.54 11.16 6.42
CA PRO A 204 -2.67 10.54 5.43
C PRO A 204 -1.58 9.66 6.05
N VAL A 205 -1.21 9.95 7.31
CA VAL A 205 -0.26 9.17 8.08
C VAL A 205 -0.90 7.83 8.46
N LEU A 206 -2.11 7.82 9.02
CA LEU A 206 -2.81 6.57 9.37
C LEU A 206 -3.06 5.67 8.15
N ASP A 207 -3.50 6.27 7.03
CA ASP A 207 -3.76 5.59 5.76
C ASP A 207 -2.51 4.86 5.23
N GLY A 208 -1.33 5.48 5.35
CA GLY A 208 -0.06 4.90 4.87
C GLY A 208 0.03 4.80 3.34
N ALA A 209 -0.98 5.25 2.60
CA ALA A 209 -1.06 5.20 1.14
C ALA A 209 -1.38 6.59 0.54
N LYS A 210 -0.36 7.43 0.32
CA LYS A 210 -0.55 8.66 -0.49
C LYS A 210 -0.65 8.32 -1.97
N HIS A 211 -1.72 8.80 -2.63
CA HIS A 211 -2.04 8.48 -4.03
C HIS A 211 -1.77 9.61 -5.02
N TYR A 212 -1.15 10.70 -4.59
CA TYR A 212 -0.67 11.78 -5.44
C TYR A 212 0.86 11.88 -5.37
N TRP A 213 1.47 12.42 -6.42
CA TRP A 213 2.91 12.63 -6.48
C TRP A 213 3.33 13.66 -5.42
N LEU A 214 4.18 13.24 -4.48
CA LEU A 214 4.82 14.14 -3.51
C LEU A 214 5.97 14.88 -4.21
N ALA A 215 5.90 16.21 -4.24
CA ALA A 215 6.98 17.10 -4.65
C ALA A 215 7.59 17.80 -3.42
N ALA A 216 8.68 18.55 -3.60
CA ALA A 216 9.40 19.19 -2.50
C ALA A 216 8.52 20.15 -1.67
N ASP A 217 7.48 20.72 -2.28
CA ASP A 217 6.48 21.58 -1.63
C ASP A 217 5.66 20.85 -0.54
N GLU A 218 5.65 19.52 -0.52
CA GLU A 218 4.99 18.73 0.52
C GLU A 218 5.67 18.86 1.87
N VAL A 219 6.99 19.11 1.89
CA VAL A 219 7.71 19.42 3.13
C VAL A 219 7.22 20.76 3.67
N ASP A 220 7.11 21.78 2.83
CA ASP A 220 6.59 23.09 3.26
C ASP A 220 5.14 23.01 3.75
N LYS A 221 4.31 22.17 3.12
CA LYS A 221 2.95 21.91 3.57
C LYS A 221 2.93 21.21 4.93
N LEU A 222 3.78 20.21 5.15
CA LEU A 222 3.89 19.51 6.43
C LEU A 222 4.34 20.47 7.53
N ILE A 223 5.42 21.23 7.31
CA ILE A 223 5.94 22.18 8.30
C ILE A 223 4.91 23.26 8.62
N ARG A 224 4.20 23.79 7.61
CA ARG A 224 3.16 24.80 7.82
C ARG A 224 1.95 24.26 8.57
N ALA A 225 1.49 23.06 8.23
CA ALA A 225 0.35 22.45 8.90
C ALA A 225 0.73 22.01 10.32
N GLY A 226 1.86 21.31 10.48
CA GLY A 226 2.39 20.85 11.76
C GLY A 226 2.98 21.93 12.67
N ALA A 227 2.95 23.20 12.26
CA ALA A 227 3.49 24.30 13.04
C ALA A 227 2.80 24.39 14.40
N GLY A 228 3.61 24.41 15.47
CA GLY A 228 3.15 24.54 16.86
C GLY A 228 2.81 23.24 17.57
N TRP A 229 2.92 22.07 16.93
CA TRP A 229 2.68 20.78 17.61
C TRP A 229 3.54 19.63 17.10
N LEU A 230 3.92 19.61 15.82
CA LEU A 230 4.61 18.46 15.24
C LEU A 230 6.04 18.30 15.77
N ALA A 231 6.73 19.40 16.10
CA ALA A 231 8.06 19.36 16.68
C ALA A 231 8.04 18.73 18.09
N GLU A 232 7.05 19.10 18.90
CA GLU A 232 6.86 18.60 20.26
C GLU A 232 6.26 17.17 20.32
N HIS A 233 5.73 16.65 19.21
CA HIS A 233 5.06 15.35 19.20
C HIS A 233 6.06 14.20 19.43
N PRO A 234 5.80 13.26 20.35
CA PRO A 234 6.73 12.15 20.64
C PRO A 234 7.00 11.28 19.40
N GLU A 235 6.00 11.14 18.53
CA GLU A 235 6.09 10.34 17.29
C GLU A 235 6.49 11.15 16.05
N ARG A 236 7.08 12.35 16.19
CA ARG A 236 7.39 13.25 15.06
C ARG A 236 8.18 12.61 13.93
N ALA A 237 9.14 11.76 14.25
CA ALA A 237 9.96 11.03 13.27
C ALA A 237 9.11 10.01 12.49
N TRP A 238 8.22 9.30 13.18
CA TRP A 238 7.31 8.33 12.57
C TRP A 238 6.27 9.03 11.67
N ILE A 239 5.64 10.09 12.19
CA ILE A 239 4.68 10.93 11.45
C ILE A 239 5.33 11.48 10.17
N THR A 240 6.52 12.08 10.29
CA THR A 240 7.24 12.69 9.16
C THR A 240 7.61 11.64 8.10
N ARG A 241 8.14 10.48 8.53
CA ARG A 241 8.45 9.35 7.63
C ARG A 241 7.23 8.89 6.85
N ARG A 242 6.11 8.67 7.53
CA ARG A 242 4.89 8.14 6.91
C ARG A 242 4.19 9.19 6.05
N TYR A 243 4.14 10.44 6.49
CA TYR A 243 3.58 11.57 5.72
C TYR A 243 4.33 11.78 4.40
N LEU A 244 5.66 11.62 4.39
CA LEU A 244 6.49 11.82 3.20
C LEU A 244 6.72 10.53 2.40
N ALA A 245 5.85 9.52 2.60
CA ALA A 245 5.90 8.22 1.92
C ALA A 245 7.29 7.56 1.96
N ARG A 246 7.98 7.68 3.11
CA ARG A 246 9.31 7.11 3.38
C ARG A 246 10.42 7.61 2.42
N ARG A 247 10.24 8.77 1.78
CA ARG A 247 11.30 9.39 0.95
C ARG A 247 12.38 10.02 1.82
N GLN A 248 13.45 9.26 2.07
CA GLN A 248 14.55 9.62 2.98
C GLN A 248 15.07 11.07 2.83
N SER A 249 15.25 11.56 1.61
CA SER A 249 15.71 12.94 1.38
C SER A 249 14.72 14.01 1.87
N LEU A 250 13.42 13.79 1.70
CA LEU A 250 12.38 14.70 2.18
C LEU A 250 12.20 14.58 3.69
N VAL A 251 12.28 13.36 4.23
CA VAL A 251 12.21 13.09 5.67
C VAL A 251 13.31 13.82 6.40
N ARG A 252 14.57 13.66 5.97
CA ARG A 252 15.72 14.33 6.57
C ARG A 252 15.58 15.85 6.50
N ALA A 253 15.14 16.39 5.37
CA ALA A 253 14.90 17.82 5.21
C ALA A 253 13.78 18.35 6.13
N ALA A 254 12.72 17.58 6.33
CA ALA A 254 11.62 17.95 7.23
C ALA A 254 12.04 17.87 8.71
N LEU A 255 12.73 16.80 9.11
CA LEU A 255 13.21 16.64 10.49
C LEU A 255 14.24 17.71 10.86
N ALA A 256 15.20 18.02 9.98
CA ALA A 256 16.15 19.11 10.21
C ALA A 256 15.45 20.46 10.45
N ARG A 257 14.39 20.77 9.68
CA ARG A 257 13.60 21.99 9.86
C ARG A 257 12.76 22.00 11.13
N LEU A 258 12.30 20.83 11.59
CA LEU A 258 11.61 20.72 12.89
C LEU A 258 12.61 20.93 14.04
N ALA A 259 13.83 20.40 13.92
CA ALA A 259 14.93 20.60 14.87
C ALA A 259 15.25 22.09 15.08
N GLU A 260 15.33 22.85 13.99
CA GLU A 260 15.61 24.30 14.03
C GLU A 260 14.56 25.10 14.80
N VAL A 261 13.33 24.59 14.94
CA VAL A 261 12.23 25.25 15.67
C VAL A 261 12.25 24.93 17.17
N ASP A 262 12.75 23.75 17.55
CA ASP A 262 12.71 23.22 18.91
C ASP A 262 14.03 23.37 19.70
N GLU A 263 15.06 24.00 19.12
CA GLU A 263 16.43 24.03 19.68
C GLU A 263 17.00 22.62 19.96
N VAL A 264 16.56 21.60 19.20
CA VAL A 264 17.03 20.20 19.32
C VAL A 264 18.07 19.92 18.24
N GLU A 265 19.18 19.26 18.58
CA GLU A 265 20.21 18.93 17.60
C GLU A 265 19.67 17.94 16.55
N PRO A 266 19.91 18.16 15.23
CA PRO A 266 19.38 17.30 14.16
C PRO A 266 19.79 15.83 14.30
N GLU A 267 20.93 15.57 14.93
CA GLU A 267 21.48 14.23 15.14
C GLU A 267 20.65 13.43 16.15
N GLU A 268 20.02 14.08 17.14
CA GLU A 268 19.09 13.43 18.08
C GLU A 268 17.77 13.00 17.41
N LEU A 269 17.43 13.61 16.27
CA LEU A 269 16.27 13.26 15.45
C LEU A 269 16.54 12.12 14.47
N ASP A 270 17.79 11.99 14.03
CA ASP A 270 18.27 10.92 13.15
C ASP A 270 18.71 9.67 13.95
N ALA A 271 18.97 9.79 15.27
CA ALA A 271 19.52 8.72 16.14
C ALA A 271 18.51 7.65 16.64
N VAL A 272 17.27 7.62 16.13
CA VAL A 272 16.30 6.58 16.48
C VAL A 272 16.47 5.38 15.52
N GLU A 273 17.37 4.48 15.92
CA GLU A 273 17.67 3.13 15.38
C GLU A 273 17.40 2.89 13.88
N GLU A 274 18.50 2.77 13.12
CA GLU A 274 18.55 2.08 11.82
C GLU A 274 18.27 0.56 11.98
N ALA A 275 17.05 0.20 12.41
CA ALA A 275 16.51 -1.12 12.13
C ALA A 275 15.96 -1.10 10.69
N VAL A 276 16.69 -1.77 9.81
CA VAL A 276 16.39 -1.91 8.38
C VAL A 276 15.06 -2.67 8.21
N ASP A 277 13.94 -1.93 8.16
CA ASP A 277 12.62 -2.45 7.74
C ASP A 277 12.40 -2.20 6.24
N ASP A 278 13.00 -3.09 5.44
CA ASP A 278 12.62 -3.33 4.05
C ASP A 278 11.46 -4.34 4.03
N GLY A 279 10.26 -3.94 4.48
CA GLY A 279 9.03 -4.65 4.16
C GLY A 279 8.11 -4.98 5.34
N ALA A 280 6.90 -4.42 5.25
CA ALA A 280 5.68 -4.80 5.96
C ALA A 280 5.34 -4.11 7.29
N ASP A 281 4.06 -3.71 7.34
CA ASP A 281 3.30 -3.33 8.51
C ASP A 281 3.58 -4.25 9.72
N THR A 282 4.41 -3.82 10.66
CA THR A 282 4.49 -4.40 12.02
C THR A 282 4.59 -3.29 13.05
N ASP A 283 3.48 -2.98 13.70
CA ASP A 283 3.48 -2.25 14.97
C ASP A 283 2.19 -2.62 15.74
N ALA A 284 2.27 -3.67 16.57
CA ALA A 284 1.41 -3.98 17.73
C ALA A 284 1.64 -5.45 18.17
N THR A 285 2.67 -5.68 18.98
CA THR A 285 2.65 -6.77 19.99
C THR A 285 3.73 -6.51 21.05
N LEU A 286 3.41 -5.65 22.03
CA LEU A 286 4.09 -5.64 23.33
C LEU A 286 3.15 -6.28 24.35
N GLY A 287 3.33 -7.59 24.55
CA GLY A 287 2.61 -8.36 25.55
C GLY A 287 3.07 -7.99 26.96
N VAL A 288 2.13 -7.48 27.76
CA VAL A 288 2.28 -7.40 29.22
C VAL A 288 2.18 -8.82 29.77
N ALA A 289 3.28 -9.32 30.33
CA ALA A 289 3.31 -10.55 31.09
C ALA A 289 2.52 -10.38 32.40
N ALA A 290 1.44 -11.14 32.55
CA ALA A 290 0.82 -11.43 33.84
C ALA A 290 0.67 -12.95 33.98
N GLN A 291 1.43 -13.48 34.92
CA GLN A 291 1.45 -14.87 35.38
C GLN A 291 0.09 -15.22 36.01
N CYS A 292 -0.51 -16.36 35.65
CA CYS A 292 -1.30 -17.18 36.58
C CYS A 292 -1.53 -18.60 36.03
N ASP A 293 -1.07 -19.55 36.85
CA ASP A 293 -1.19 -21.02 36.93
C ASP A 293 -1.87 -21.88 35.83
N PRO A 294 -1.24 -23.01 35.44
CA PRO A 294 -1.88 -24.08 34.68
C PRO A 294 -2.37 -25.18 35.63
N ALA A 295 -3.67 -25.22 35.91
CA ALA A 295 -4.31 -26.44 36.40
C ALA A 295 -5.83 -26.35 36.18
N GLN A 296 -6.35 -27.27 35.36
CA GLN A 296 -7.60 -28.03 35.55
C GLN A 296 -8.46 -28.17 34.29
N CYS A 297 -8.72 -29.45 33.99
CA CYS A 297 -9.91 -30.01 33.35
C CYS A 297 -9.87 -30.25 31.83
N ASP A 298 -9.32 -31.43 31.54
CA ASP A 298 -9.75 -32.40 30.54
C ASP A 298 -11.25 -32.38 30.15
N ALA A 299 -11.45 -32.81 28.90
CA ALA A 299 -12.42 -33.80 28.43
C ALA A 299 -13.41 -33.31 27.35
N ALA A 300 -13.11 -33.77 26.12
CA ALA A 300 -14.02 -34.42 25.16
C ALA A 300 -15.38 -33.77 24.87
N ASP A 301 -15.63 -33.43 23.59
CA ASP A 301 -16.34 -34.37 22.72
C ASP A 301 -16.26 -34.02 21.23
N ARG A 302 -16.19 -35.06 20.40
CA ARG A 302 -16.28 -35.02 18.93
C ARG A 302 -17.75 -35.05 18.49
N ALA A 303 -18.11 -34.23 17.52
CA ALA A 303 -19.18 -34.55 16.56
C ALA A 303 -19.00 -33.76 15.24
N PRO A 304 -19.02 -34.41 14.07
CA PRO A 304 -19.14 -33.74 12.78
C PRO A 304 -20.57 -33.88 12.20
N ALA A 305 -21.09 -32.82 11.56
CA ALA A 305 -22.28 -32.87 10.70
C ALA A 305 -22.14 -31.77 9.62
N GLN A 306 -21.83 -32.16 8.39
CA GLN A 306 -22.78 -32.33 7.27
C GLN A 306 -23.38 -31.04 6.71
N ALA A 307 -22.79 -30.59 5.61
CA ALA A 307 -23.40 -30.10 4.36
C ALA A 307 -24.75 -29.35 4.42
N ALA A 308 -24.70 -28.08 4.04
CA ALA A 308 -25.77 -27.43 3.28
C ALA A 308 -25.15 -26.53 2.20
N SER A 309 -25.18 -27.03 0.96
CA SER A 309 -24.87 -26.27 -0.25
C SER A 309 -26.08 -25.40 -0.60
N ALA A 310 -25.95 -24.08 -0.49
CA ALA A 310 -26.90 -23.15 -1.07
C ALA A 310 -26.41 -22.78 -2.49
N ARG A 311 -27.06 -23.38 -3.50
CA ARG A 311 -26.96 -22.96 -4.90
C ARG A 311 -27.71 -21.63 -5.05
N LEU A 312 -27.02 -20.60 -5.54
CA LEU A 312 -27.65 -19.41 -6.12
C LEU A 312 -27.66 -19.60 -7.65
N GLU A 313 -28.86 -19.71 -8.20
CA GLU A 313 -29.09 -19.74 -9.65
C GLU A 313 -28.92 -18.34 -10.27
N PRO A 314 -28.41 -18.22 -11.51
CA PRO A 314 -28.37 -16.94 -12.20
C PRO A 314 -29.71 -16.67 -12.90
N ALA A 315 -30.33 -15.54 -12.57
CA ALA A 315 -31.48 -15.02 -13.29
C ALA A 315 -31.05 -14.52 -14.69
N GLN A 316 -31.60 -15.16 -15.72
CA GLN A 316 -31.62 -14.65 -17.10
C GLN A 316 -32.79 -13.66 -17.24
N SER A 317 -32.54 -12.47 -17.78
CA SER A 317 -33.58 -11.59 -18.33
C SER A 317 -33.12 -10.98 -19.65
N ASP A 318 -33.62 -11.59 -20.72
CA ASP A 318 -34.15 -11.01 -21.96
C ASP A 318 -33.66 -9.65 -22.49
N THR A 319 -33.02 -9.75 -23.67
CA THR A 319 -33.31 -9.05 -24.93
C THR A 319 -33.73 -7.57 -24.91
N ALA A 320 -32.96 -6.72 -25.60
CA ALA A 320 -33.41 -6.03 -26.82
C ALA A 320 -32.38 -5.02 -27.39
N GLN A 321 -32.18 -5.12 -28.70
CA GLN A 321 -31.95 -4.04 -29.68
C GLN A 321 -30.57 -3.35 -29.83
N SER A 322 -29.79 -3.90 -30.77
CA SER A 322 -29.32 -3.27 -32.03
C SER A 322 -29.07 -1.75 -32.11
N GLY A 323 -27.86 -1.37 -32.53
CA GLY A 323 -27.56 -0.11 -33.25
C GLY A 323 -26.06 0.27 -33.24
N PRO A 324 -25.48 0.84 -34.31
CA PRO A 324 -24.25 0.29 -34.89
C PRO A 324 -22.97 1.15 -34.80
N ALA A 325 -21.89 0.55 -35.30
CA ALA A 325 -20.53 1.04 -35.46
C ALA A 325 -20.38 2.45 -36.07
N LEU A 326 -19.36 3.18 -35.62
CA LEU A 326 -18.73 4.29 -36.33
C LEU A 326 -17.21 4.12 -36.32
N SER A 327 -16.69 3.84 -37.50
CA SER A 327 -15.31 4.04 -37.95
C SER A 327 -15.24 5.37 -38.70
N ASP A 328 -14.34 6.28 -38.32
CA ASP A 328 -13.30 6.87 -39.19
C ASP A 328 -12.49 7.98 -38.44
N PRO A 329 -11.23 8.23 -38.82
CA PRO A 329 -10.33 9.16 -38.15
C PRO A 329 -10.34 10.54 -38.82
N ALA A 330 -10.01 11.60 -38.06
CA ALA A 330 -9.72 12.90 -38.63
C ALA A 330 -8.64 13.64 -37.85
N GLN A 331 -7.66 14.07 -38.63
CA GLN A 331 -6.49 14.87 -38.30
C GLN A 331 -6.88 16.25 -37.76
N PHE A 332 -6.11 16.76 -36.80
CA PHE A 332 -5.89 18.20 -36.64
C PHE A 332 -4.41 18.43 -36.41
N GLY A 333 -3.79 19.07 -37.41
CA GLY A 333 -2.44 19.58 -37.34
C GLY A 333 -2.39 21.07 -37.01
N ALA A 334 -1.17 21.58 -37.13
CA ALA A 334 -0.67 22.94 -37.01
C ALA A 334 -0.42 23.44 -35.56
N ALA A 335 0.68 24.11 -35.23
CA ALA A 335 1.96 24.40 -35.87
C ALA A 335 2.80 25.18 -34.82
N LEU A 336 4.14 25.17 -34.94
CA LEU A 336 5.01 26.36 -35.11
C LEU A 336 6.43 26.19 -34.49
N HIS A 337 7.41 26.24 -35.41
CA HIS A 337 8.77 26.80 -35.40
C HIS A 337 9.88 26.17 -34.53
N ASP A 338 10.93 25.59 -35.15
CA ASP A 338 12.15 26.20 -35.78
C ASP A 338 13.11 26.78 -34.72
N THR A 339 14.44 26.58 -34.73
CA THR A 339 15.43 26.18 -35.76
C THR A 339 16.74 25.81 -35.06
N ALA A 340 17.54 24.93 -35.70
CA ALA A 340 19.02 24.86 -35.76
C ALA A 340 19.86 25.11 -34.47
N GLY A 341 20.72 24.20 -33.99
CA GLY A 341 21.71 23.42 -34.72
C GLY A 341 23.10 24.03 -34.49
N LEU A 342 24.02 23.30 -33.86
CA LEU A 342 25.47 23.37 -34.13
C LEU A 342 26.25 22.26 -33.39
N SER A 343 27.09 21.62 -34.19
CA SER A 343 27.92 20.43 -34.04
C SER A 343 29.15 20.55 -33.13
N ALA A 344 29.45 19.43 -32.46
CA ALA A 344 30.74 18.78 -32.18
C ALA A 344 31.99 19.59 -31.76
N ALA A 345 32.60 19.16 -30.64
CA ALA A 345 33.90 18.44 -30.63
C ALA A 345 34.43 18.32 -29.19
N ASN A 346 34.86 17.11 -28.79
CA ASN A 346 35.68 16.86 -27.61
C ASN A 346 37.13 17.31 -27.88
N PRO A 347 37.94 17.64 -26.85
CA PRO A 347 38.96 16.65 -26.44
C PRO A 347 39.30 16.61 -24.93
N GLU A 348 40.05 15.56 -24.62
CA GLU A 348 40.51 14.94 -23.36
C GLU A 348 41.51 15.75 -22.46
N PRO A 349 41.90 15.22 -21.27
CA PRO A 349 42.07 15.98 -20.03
C PRO A 349 43.52 16.28 -19.62
N ALA A 350 43.70 17.15 -18.61
CA ALA A 350 44.98 17.35 -17.93
C ALA A 350 44.80 17.52 -16.41
N GLN A 351 45.71 16.85 -15.68
CA GLN A 351 45.78 16.69 -14.23
C GLN A 351 46.35 17.94 -13.54
N SER A 352 45.91 18.20 -12.30
CA SER A 352 46.79 18.70 -11.23
C SER A 352 46.18 18.38 -9.86
N GLY A 353 47.01 17.79 -9.00
CA GLY A 353 46.61 17.30 -7.69
C GLY A 353 46.66 18.35 -6.59
N SER A 354 46.03 18.02 -5.46
CA SER A 354 46.38 18.52 -4.14
C SER A 354 45.86 17.52 -3.11
N ALA A 355 46.80 17.08 -2.26
CA ALA A 355 46.64 16.03 -1.28
C ALA A 355 45.78 16.47 -0.07
N GLY A 356 44.88 15.60 0.35
CA GLY A 356 44.12 15.71 1.60
C GLY A 356 43.89 14.32 2.17
N SER A 357 44.75 13.92 3.11
CA SER A 357 44.73 12.67 3.85
C SER A 357 43.45 12.52 4.68
N GLY A 358 42.64 11.50 4.39
CA GLY A 358 41.47 11.11 5.18
C GLY A 358 41.25 9.60 5.04
N ALA A 359 41.24 8.90 6.17
CA ALA A 359 41.41 7.46 6.30
C ALA A 359 40.48 6.60 5.42
N VAL A 360 41.09 5.69 4.66
CA VAL A 360 40.41 4.62 3.93
C VAL A 360 40.07 3.52 4.93
N GLY A 361 38.80 3.42 5.32
CA GLY A 361 38.27 2.22 5.98
C GLY A 361 38.28 1.07 4.97
N GLU A 362 38.96 -0.02 5.31
CA GLU A 362 39.03 -1.25 4.52
C GLU A 362 37.62 -1.75 4.19
N THR A 363 37.25 -1.67 2.91
CA THR A 363 36.02 -2.28 2.39
C THR A 363 36.35 -3.71 1.95
N GLY A 364 36.20 -4.66 2.89
CA GLY A 364 36.14 -6.08 2.54
C GLY A 364 35.00 -6.35 1.53
N PRO A 365 35.11 -7.41 0.70
CA PRO A 365 34.09 -7.72 -0.30
C PRO A 365 32.72 -7.90 0.38
N ARG A 366 31.75 -7.05 0.04
CA ARG A 366 30.37 -7.16 0.55
C ARG A 366 29.75 -8.46 0.02
N THR A 367 29.38 -9.36 0.92
CA THR A 367 28.61 -10.57 0.60
C THR A 367 27.31 -10.18 -0.12
N PRO A 368 26.95 -10.82 -1.24
CA PRO A 368 25.69 -10.54 -1.92
C PRO A 368 24.50 -10.82 -1.00
N SER A 369 23.45 -10.00 -1.08
CA SER A 369 22.24 -10.22 -0.29
C SER A 369 21.52 -11.51 -0.71
N LEU A 370 20.72 -12.08 0.20
CA LEU A 370 19.95 -13.30 -0.08
C LEU A 370 19.08 -13.17 -1.35
N ALA A 371 18.48 -12.00 -1.57
CA ALA A 371 17.71 -11.73 -2.77
C ALA A 371 18.54 -11.80 -4.07
N VAL A 372 19.81 -11.38 -4.03
CA VAL A 372 20.74 -11.50 -5.17
C VAL A 372 21.11 -12.96 -5.41
N ILE A 373 21.46 -13.70 -4.35
CA ILE A 373 21.79 -15.13 -4.43
C ILE A 373 20.60 -15.92 -4.99
N ARG A 374 19.38 -15.63 -4.54
CA ARG A 374 18.15 -16.25 -5.02
C ARG A 374 17.90 -16.02 -6.50
N ARG A 375 18.01 -14.77 -6.98
CA ARG A 375 17.89 -14.47 -8.41
C ARG A 375 18.95 -15.22 -9.24
N ALA A 376 20.19 -15.26 -8.78
CA ALA A 376 21.25 -15.99 -9.47
C ALA A 376 20.97 -17.49 -9.56
N ALA A 377 20.45 -18.11 -8.48
CA ALA A 377 20.07 -19.52 -8.47
C ALA A 377 18.89 -19.82 -9.41
N VAL A 378 17.89 -18.94 -9.47
CA VAL A 378 16.76 -19.03 -10.42
C VAL A 378 17.27 -18.94 -11.86
N ILE A 379 18.13 -17.97 -12.18
CA ILE A 379 18.72 -17.83 -13.52
C ILE A 379 19.53 -19.08 -13.91
N ALA A 380 20.34 -19.62 -12.99
CA ALA A 380 21.09 -20.85 -13.23
C ALA A 380 20.18 -22.06 -13.51
N ALA A 381 19.09 -22.20 -12.75
CA ALA A 381 18.12 -23.27 -12.97
C ALA A 381 17.34 -23.11 -14.30
N LEU A 382 17.04 -21.88 -14.71
CA LEU A 382 16.44 -21.59 -16.02
C LEU A 382 17.35 -21.98 -17.18
N HIS A 383 18.67 -21.75 -17.05
CA HIS A 383 19.66 -22.22 -18.01
C HIS A 383 19.74 -23.75 -18.07
N GLU A 384 19.72 -24.40 -16.91
CA GLU A 384 19.79 -25.87 -16.81
C GLU A 384 18.62 -26.57 -17.53
N VAL A 385 17.41 -25.99 -17.46
CA VAL A 385 16.24 -26.53 -18.19
C VAL A 385 16.19 -26.08 -19.66
N GLY A 386 17.09 -25.21 -20.09
CA GLY A 386 17.16 -24.68 -21.45
C GLY A 386 15.92 -23.87 -21.83
N ALA A 387 15.48 -22.94 -20.97
CA ALA A 387 14.31 -22.10 -21.23
C ALA A 387 14.65 -20.89 -22.10
N GLY A 388 13.93 -20.69 -23.21
CA GLY A 388 14.01 -19.49 -24.04
C GLY A 388 12.81 -18.55 -23.86
N ARG A 389 11.63 -19.11 -23.57
CA ARG A 389 10.39 -18.38 -23.29
C ARG A 389 10.02 -18.53 -21.82
N VAL A 390 10.09 -17.44 -21.04
CA VAL A 390 9.97 -17.48 -19.57
C VAL A 390 8.79 -16.64 -19.08
N LEU A 391 7.99 -17.22 -18.18
CA LEU A 391 7.01 -16.52 -17.37
C LEU A 391 7.61 -16.19 -16.01
N ASP A 392 7.50 -14.93 -15.58
CA ASP A 392 7.77 -14.49 -14.21
C ASP A 392 6.41 -14.20 -13.54
N LEU A 393 5.89 -15.18 -12.81
CA LEU A 393 4.56 -15.18 -12.20
C LEU A 393 4.65 -14.61 -10.78
N GLY A 394 4.08 -13.43 -10.55
CA GLY A 394 4.31 -12.63 -9.35
C GLY A 394 5.59 -11.79 -9.48
N CYS A 395 5.79 -11.14 -10.63
CA CYS A 395 7.06 -10.47 -10.95
C CYS A 395 7.35 -9.22 -10.08
N GLY A 396 6.37 -8.75 -9.32
CA GLY A 396 6.48 -7.61 -8.43
C GLY A 396 6.99 -6.36 -9.15
N GLU A 397 8.01 -5.73 -8.55
CA GLU A 397 8.65 -4.54 -9.09
C GLU A 397 9.72 -4.83 -10.16
N GLY A 398 9.75 -6.06 -10.70
CA GLY A 398 10.58 -6.45 -11.85
C GLY A 398 12.04 -6.76 -11.53
N ALA A 399 12.33 -7.25 -10.32
CA ALA A 399 13.70 -7.57 -9.91
C ALA A 399 14.30 -8.74 -10.72
N LEU A 400 13.54 -9.83 -10.92
CA LEU A 400 13.96 -10.95 -11.76
C LEU A 400 13.91 -10.59 -13.24
N LEU A 401 12.86 -9.89 -13.68
CA LEU A 401 12.75 -9.36 -15.05
C LEU A 401 13.98 -8.59 -15.53
N ARG A 402 14.64 -7.84 -14.63
CA ARG A 402 15.89 -7.11 -14.94
C ARG A 402 17.01 -8.06 -15.32
N GLU A 403 17.19 -9.14 -14.57
CA GLU A 403 18.22 -10.16 -14.83
C GLU A 403 17.88 -10.95 -16.10
N LEU A 404 16.61 -11.33 -16.29
CA LEU A 404 16.13 -12.01 -17.49
C LEU A 404 16.33 -11.16 -18.76
N LEU A 405 16.05 -9.86 -18.70
CA LEU A 405 16.28 -8.95 -19.84
C LEU A 405 17.77 -8.80 -20.18
N ALA A 406 18.65 -8.85 -19.19
CA ALA A 406 20.10 -8.72 -19.38
C ALA A 406 20.71 -9.95 -20.08
N ASP A 407 20.12 -11.13 -19.90
CA ASP A 407 20.59 -12.38 -20.49
C ASP A 407 19.94 -12.64 -21.86
N LYS A 408 20.76 -12.87 -22.89
CA LYS A 408 20.29 -13.04 -24.28
C LYS A 408 19.67 -14.42 -24.55
N ALA A 409 19.82 -15.39 -23.65
CA ALA A 409 19.21 -16.71 -23.79
C ALA A 409 17.67 -16.64 -23.75
N PHE A 410 17.10 -15.66 -23.06
CA PHE A 410 15.65 -15.50 -22.91
C PHE A 410 15.06 -14.67 -24.06
N GLY A 411 14.57 -15.33 -25.09
CA GLY A 411 14.00 -14.69 -26.29
C GLY A 411 12.64 -14.03 -26.07
N GLU A 412 11.85 -14.52 -25.12
CA GLU A 412 10.53 -13.99 -24.80
C GLU A 412 10.29 -14.08 -23.28
N ILE A 413 9.87 -12.97 -22.67
CA ILE A 413 9.69 -12.82 -21.23
C ILE A 413 8.31 -12.22 -21.00
N VAL A 414 7.53 -12.82 -20.11
CA VAL A 414 6.26 -12.25 -19.65
C VAL A 414 6.28 -12.14 -18.13
N GLY A 415 6.20 -10.90 -17.63
CA GLY A 415 5.98 -10.64 -16.20
C GLY A 415 4.49 -10.52 -15.90
N VAL A 416 3.98 -11.32 -14.96
CA VAL A 416 2.58 -11.28 -14.51
C VAL A 416 2.54 -10.85 -13.05
N ASP A 417 1.69 -9.89 -12.71
CA ASP A 417 1.44 -9.54 -11.30
C ASP A 417 -0.01 -9.07 -11.11
N VAL A 418 -0.58 -9.30 -9.92
CA VAL A 418 -1.92 -8.82 -9.57
C VAL A 418 -1.90 -7.30 -9.33
N SER A 419 -0.76 -6.78 -8.86
CA SER A 419 -0.52 -5.39 -8.51
C SER A 419 -0.07 -4.58 -9.72
N MET A 420 -1.02 -3.83 -10.32
CA MET A 420 -0.67 -2.81 -11.30
C MET A 420 0.35 -1.81 -10.77
N ARG A 421 0.35 -1.51 -9.48
CA ARG A 421 1.36 -0.62 -8.89
C ARG A 421 2.76 -1.20 -9.07
N ALA A 422 2.93 -2.49 -8.79
CA ALA A 422 4.19 -3.19 -8.95
C ALA A 422 4.63 -3.22 -10.42
N LEU A 423 3.71 -3.53 -11.34
CA LEU A 423 3.97 -3.51 -12.79
C LEU A 423 4.42 -2.12 -13.30
N HIS A 424 3.77 -1.03 -12.88
CA HIS A 424 4.22 0.31 -13.24
C HIS A 424 5.59 0.66 -12.65
N ILE A 425 5.90 0.15 -11.44
CA ILE A 425 7.23 0.33 -10.84
C ILE A 425 8.25 -0.48 -11.65
N ALA A 426 7.93 -1.70 -12.05
CA ALA A 426 8.76 -2.55 -12.89
C ALA A 426 9.08 -1.87 -14.23
N GLU A 427 8.07 -1.39 -14.95
CA GLU A 427 8.24 -0.66 -16.22
C GLU A 427 9.21 0.52 -16.07
N ARG A 428 9.02 1.38 -15.05
CA ARG A 428 9.92 2.51 -14.78
C ARG A 428 11.33 2.09 -14.37
N ARG A 429 11.45 1.02 -13.58
CA ARG A 429 12.74 0.50 -13.09
C ARG A 429 13.55 -0.16 -14.19
N LEU A 430 12.87 -0.81 -15.13
CA LEU A 430 13.45 -1.45 -16.30
C LEU A 430 13.73 -0.44 -17.42
N ARG A 431 13.08 0.74 -17.39
CA ARG A 431 13.24 1.83 -18.36
C ARG A 431 12.97 1.33 -19.79
N LEU A 432 11.87 0.62 -19.98
CA LEU A 432 11.54 -0.05 -21.26
C LEU A 432 11.52 0.94 -22.44
N ASP A 433 11.06 2.16 -22.18
CA ASP A 433 11.05 3.32 -23.07
C ASP A 433 12.45 3.80 -23.51
N ARG A 434 13.51 3.39 -22.83
CA ARG A 434 14.91 3.74 -23.14
C ARG A 434 15.73 2.55 -23.64
N LEU A 435 15.18 1.35 -23.62
CA LEU A 435 15.86 0.16 -24.14
C LEU A 435 15.81 0.16 -25.68
N PRO A 436 16.83 -0.42 -26.35
CA PRO A 436 16.73 -0.69 -27.77
C PRO A 436 15.47 -1.50 -28.08
N GLU A 437 14.76 -1.18 -29.16
CA GLU A 437 13.47 -1.80 -29.52
C GLU A 437 13.53 -3.33 -29.52
N ARG A 438 14.63 -3.91 -30.02
CA ARG A 438 14.85 -5.36 -30.02
C ARG A 438 14.92 -5.98 -28.61
N VAL A 439 15.40 -5.23 -27.62
CA VAL A 439 15.46 -5.68 -26.22
C VAL A 439 14.11 -5.45 -25.56
N ALA A 440 13.50 -4.29 -25.76
CA ALA A 440 12.17 -3.97 -25.22
C ALA A 440 11.10 -4.96 -25.70
N ALA A 441 11.13 -5.34 -26.97
CA ALA A 441 10.19 -6.28 -27.58
C ALA A 441 10.23 -7.71 -26.99
N ARG A 442 11.26 -8.04 -26.21
CA ARG A 442 11.36 -9.34 -25.53
C ARG A 442 10.50 -9.41 -24.27
N LEU A 443 10.09 -8.28 -23.68
CA LEU A 443 9.34 -8.25 -22.42
C LEU A 443 7.92 -7.74 -22.63
N THR A 444 6.95 -8.52 -22.15
CA THR A 444 5.56 -8.07 -21.96
C THR A 444 5.22 -8.09 -20.47
N LEU A 445 4.59 -7.02 -19.97
CA LEU A 445 4.03 -6.98 -18.62
C LEU A 445 2.51 -7.16 -18.69
N ARG A 446 1.97 -8.02 -17.82
CA ARG A 446 0.55 -8.36 -17.81
C ARG A 446 -0.01 -8.32 -16.39
N GLN A 447 -1.21 -7.79 -16.26
CA GLN A 447 -1.94 -7.89 -15.00
C GLN A 447 -2.70 -9.21 -14.94
N GLY A 448 -2.50 -9.98 -13.87
CA GLY A 448 -3.23 -11.23 -13.66
C GLY A 448 -3.09 -11.73 -12.24
N ALA A 449 -4.15 -12.34 -11.69
CA ALA A 449 -4.02 -13.09 -10.44
C ALA A 449 -3.65 -14.53 -10.78
N LEU A 450 -2.69 -15.08 -10.05
CA LEU A 450 -2.13 -16.41 -10.31
C LEU A 450 -3.10 -17.56 -9.97
N THR A 451 -4.29 -17.22 -9.47
CA THR A 451 -5.41 -18.15 -9.22
C THR A 451 -6.39 -18.24 -10.39
N TYR A 452 -6.23 -17.42 -11.43
CA TYR A 452 -7.05 -17.48 -12.64
C TYR A 452 -6.28 -18.12 -13.78
N THR A 453 -6.95 -18.96 -14.57
CA THR A 453 -6.39 -19.53 -15.79
C THR A 453 -6.30 -18.46 -16.88
N ASP A 454 -5.15 -18.32 -17.52
CA ASP A 454 -4.96 -17.48 -18.69
C ASP A 454 -4.43 -18.34 -19.85
N ALA A 455 -5.23 -18.43 -20.92
CA ALA A 455 -4.90 -19.25 -22.08
C ALA A 455 -3.67 -18.74 -22.84
N GLU A 456 -3.33 -17.45 -22.70
CA GLU A 456 -2.18 -16.84 -23.34
C GLU A 456 -0.85 -17.19 -22.65
N LEU A 457 -0.89 -17.76 -21.43
CA LEU A 457 0.31 -18.22 -20.71
C LEU A 457 0.73 -19.66 -21.09
N ARG A 458 0.10 -20.27 -22.09
CA ARG A 458 0.45 -21.61 -22.56
C ARG A 458 1.66 -21.62 -23.47
N GLY A 459 2.39 -22.74 -23.49
CA GLY A 459 3.47 -23.00 -24.43
C GLY A 459 4.80 -22.29 -24.11
N TYR A 460 4.95 -21.76 -22.89
CA TYR A 460 6.23 -21.26 -22.39
C TYR A 460 7.15 -22.40 -21.94
N ASP A 461 8.46 -22.20 -22.05
CA ASP A 461 9.45 -23.21 -21.64
C ASP A 461 9.50 -23.34 -20.12
N ALA A 462 9.45 -22.21 -19.41
CA ALA A 462 9.51 -22.19 -17.97
C ALA A 462 8.58 -21.12 -17.37
N ALA A 463 8.03 -21.41 -16.19
CA ALA A 463 7.44 -20.42 -15.31
C ALA A 463 8.21 -20.33 -14.00
N VAL A 464 8.35 -19.12 -13.46
CA VAL A 464 8.99 -18.85 -12.18
C VAL A 464 7.96 -18.26 -11.23
N LEU A 465 7.87 -18.82 -10.03
CA LEU A 465 7.14 -18.31 -8.87
C LEU A 465 8.20 -18.02 -7.79
N MET A 466 8.83 -16.86 -7.85
CA MET A 466 9.94 -16.52 -6.96
C MET A 466 9.43 -15.74 -5.74
N GLU A 467 9.14 -16.46 -4.65
CA GLU A 467 8.65 -15.91 -3.36
C GLU A 467 7.29 -15.26 -3.53
N VAL A 468 6.32 -16.14 -3.78
CA VAL A 468 4.97 -15.85 -4.25
C VAL A 468 3.95 -16.72 -3.55
N VAL A 469 4.24 -18.02 -3.40
CA VAL A 469 3.30 -19.01 -2.87
C VAL A 469 2.92 -18.73 -1.41
N GLU A 470 3.86 -18.24 -0.62
CA GLU A 470 3.71 -17.83 0.78
C GLU A 470 2.74 -16.66 0.97
N HIS A 471 2.47 -15.88 -0.07
CA HIS A 471 1.50 -14.77 -0.05
C HIS A 471 0.09 -15.20 -0.46
N VAL A 472 -0.10 -16.46 -0.91
CA VAL A 472 -1.39 -16.99 -1.33
C VAL A 472 -2.09 -17.62 -0.13
N ASP A 473 -3.36 -17.28 0.10
CA ASP A 473 -4.13 -17.92 1.17
C ASP A 473 -4.19 -19.45 0.95
N PRO A 474 -3.96 -20.30 1.97
CA PRO A 474 -3.91 -21.75 1.80
C PRO A 474 -5.10 -22.36 1.03
N PRO A 475 -6.36 -21.91 1.21
CA PRO A 475 -7.50 -22.41 0.42
C PRO A 475 -7.41 -22.11 -1.09
N ARG A 476 -6.60 -21.13 -1.51
CA ARG A 476 -6.41 -20.71 -2.90
C ARG A 476 -5.21 -21.37 -3.57
N LEU A 477 -4.35 -22.07 -2.83
CA LEU A 477 -3.19 -22.77 -3.40
C LEU A 477 -3.60 -23.77 -4.47
N GLY A 478 -4.71 -24.51 -4.28
CA GLY A 478 -5.22 -25.43 -5.30
C GLY A 478 -5.61 -24.75 -6.62
N ALA A 479 -6.08 -23.49 -6.57
CA ALA A 479 -6.37 -22.72 -7.77
C ALA A 479 -5.09 -22.27 -8.48
N LEU A 480 -4.04 -21.89 -7.73
CA LEU A 480 -2.71 -21.60 -8.29
C LEU A 480 -2.10 -22.85 -8.92
N GLU A 481 -2.14 -23.99 -8.23
CA GLU A 481 -1.68 -25.28 -8.73
C GLU A 481 -2.33 -25.61 -10.08
N HIS A 482 -3.66 -25.50 -10.16
CA HIS A 482 -4.40 -25.72 -11.40
C HIS A 482 -4.03 -24.71 -12.50
N ALA A 483 -3.98 -23.41 -12.17
CA ALA A 483 -3.69 -22.37 -13.15
C ALA A 483 -2.29 -22.52 -13.78
N VAL A 484 -1.28 -22.82 -12.96
CA VAL A 484 0.12 -22.92 -13.41
C VAL A 484 0.44 -24.29 -13.98
N PHE A 485 0.19 -25.37 -13.23
CA PHE A 485 0.65 -26.72 -13.58
C PHE A 485 -0.31 -27.48 -14.52
N ALA A 486 -1.60 -27.13 -14.55
CA ALA A 486 -2.56 -27.76 -15.47
C ALA A 486 -2.93 -26.87 -16.67
N ALA A 487 -3.28 -25.61 -16.43
CA ALA A 487 -3.82 -24.76 -17.48
C ALA A 487 -2.73 -24.10 -18.34
N ALA A 488 -1.69 -23.52 -17.73
CA ALA A 488 -0.53 -22.96 -18.43
C ALA A 488 0.46 -24.05 -18.86
N ALA A 489 0.73 -25.01 -17.98
CA ALA A 489 1.52 -26.24 -18.21
C ALA A 489 2.86 -26.02 -18.94
N PRO A 490 3.75 -25.14 -18.43
CA PRO A 490 5.08 -24.94 -19.00
C PRO A 490 5.96 -26.20 -18.81
N ARG A 491 6.98 -26.39 -19.66
CA ARG A 491 7.88 -27.56 -19.57
C ARG A 491 8.64 -27.62 -18.24
N ALA A 492 8.94 -26.46 -17.66
CA ALA A 492 9.50 -26.35 -16.32
C ALA A 492 8.74 -25.33 -15.44
N VAL A 493 8.67 -25.58 -14.13
CA VAL A 493 8.20 -24.60 -13.15
C VAL A 493 9.25 -24.50 -12.04
N LEU A 494 9.68 -23.29 -11.71
CA LEU A 494 10.60 -23.02 -10.61
C LEU A 494 9.82 -22.30 -9.51
N VAL A 495 9.80 -22.86 -8.31
CA VAL A 495 9.13 -22.27 -7.15
C VAL A 495 10.16 -22.02 -6.06
N THR A 496 10.26 -20.79 -5.56
CA THR A 496 11.06 -20.48 -4.37
C THR A 496 10.18 -20.01 -3.23
N THR A 497 10.54 -20.37 -2.00
CA THR A 497 9.85 -19.95 -0.77
C THR A 497 10.86 -19.88 0.39
N PRO A 498 10.61 -19.04 1.41
CA PRO A 498 11.36 -19.07 2.65
C PRO A 498 11.33 -20.44 3.33
N ASN A 499 12.43 -20.79 3.98
CA ASN A 499 12.51 -21.92 4.89
C ASN A 499 12.23 -21.50 6.32
N ALA A 500 11.08 -21.89 6.87
CA ALA A 500 10.70 -21.57 8.24
C ALA A 500 11.70 -22.10 9.28
N GLU A 501 12.36 -23.23 9.01
CA GLU A 501 13.35 -23.81 9.94
C GLU A 501 14.56 -22.88 10.11
N PHE A 502 14.93 -22.12 9.08
CA PHE A 502 16.06 -21.19 9.14
C PHE A 502 15.77 -19.93 9.95
N ASN A 503 14.49 -19.65 10.28
CA ASN A 503 14.10 -18.40 10.93
C ASN A 503 14.79 -18.18 12.28
N VAL A 504 15.10 -19.28 12.98
CA VAL A 504 15.84 -19.26 14.26
C VAL A 504 17.26 -18.69 14.14
N ARG A 505 17.79 -18.54 12.92
CA ARG A 505 19.11 -17.94 12.65
C ARG A 505 19.05 -16.43 12.41
N TYR A 506 17.86 -15.83 12.32
CA TYR A 506 17.72 -14.38 12.29
C TYR A 506 17.58 -13.84 13.71
N GLU A 507 18.61 -13.15 14.19
CA GLU A 507 18.66 -12.60 15.56
C GLU A 507 17.52 -11.61 15.85
N SER A 508 17.07 -10.88 14.83
CA SER A 508 16.01 -9.86 14.93
C SER A 508 14.60 -10.40 14.73
N LEU A 509 14.43 -11.70 14.42
CA LEU A 509 13.11 -12.27 14.15
C LEU A 509 12.58 -12.99 15.40
N PRO A 510 11.48 -12.51 16.03
CA PRO A 510 10.92 -13.18 17.20
C PRO A 510 10.50 -14.62 16.86
N ALA A 511 10.71 -15.53 17.81
CA ALA A 511 10.36 -16.94 17.63
C ALA A 511 8.89 -17.12 17.19
N GLY A 512 8.68 -17.92 16.15
CA GLY A 512 7.34 -18.20 15.60
C GLY A 512 6.75 -17.11 14.69
N LYS A 513 7.50 -16.04 14.38
CA LYS A 513 7.08 -15.03 13.40
C LYS A 513 7.59 -15.36 11.99
N PHE A 514 6.83 -14.91 10.99
CA PHE A 514 7.24 -14.95 9.59
C PHE A 514 8.21 -13.80 9.28
N ARG A 515 9.07 -13.99 8.29
CA ARG A 515 10.06 -12.99 7.83
C ARG A 515 9.44 -11.73 7.27
N HIS A 516 8.18 -11.80 6.84
CA HIS A 516 7.44 -10.68 6.31
C HIS A 516 5.96 -10.79 6.72
N ALA A 517 5.32 -9.67 7.04
CA ALA A 517 4.00 -9.70 7.69
C ALA A 517 2.84 -10.06 6.75
N ASP A 518 3.06 -10.01 5.43
CA ASP A 518 2.07 -10.43 4.43
C ASP A 518 2.16 -11.92 4.09
N HIS A 519 3.11 -12.66 4.68
CA HIS A 519 3.17 -14.11 4.54
C HIS A 519 1.96 -14.72 5.23
N ARG A 520 1.25 -15.58 4.49
CA ARG A 520 0.13 -16.38 5.01
C ARG A 520 0.62 -17.63 5.71
N PHE A 521 1.80 -18.11 5.33
CA PHE A 521 2.50 -19.25 5.93
C PHE A 521 3.98 -19.18 5.54
N GLU A 522 4.83 -19.92 6.25
CA GLU A 522 6.17 -20.28 5.80
C GLU A 522 6.37 -21.77 6.01
N TRP A 523 6.77 -22.49 4.96
CA TRP A 523 6.93 -23.94 5.04
C TRP A 523 8.29 -24.33 5.60
N THR A 524 8.29 -25.37 6.43
CA THR A 524 9.47 -26.21 6.70
C THR A 524 9.91 -26.93 5.42
N ARG A 525 11.11 -27.52 5.43
CA ARG A 525 11.58 -28.34 4.30
C ARG A 525 10.63 -29.50 4.02
N ALA A 526 10.19 -30.20 5.06
CA ALA A 526 9.28 -31.33 4.93
C ALA A 526 7.92 -30.94 4.33
N GLU A 527 7.35 -29.80 4.73
CA GLU A 527 6.08 -29.31 4.18
C GLU A 527 6.21 -28.90 2.71
N PHE A 528 7.27 -28.16 2.36
CA PHE A 528 7.52 -27.76 0.99
C PHE A 528 7.78 -28.96 0.08
N GLU A 529 8.59 -29.92 0.52
CA GLU A 529 8.86 -31.16 -0.22
C GLU A 529 7.59 -32.00 -0.42
N SER A 530 6.76 -32.14 0.61
CA SER A 530 5.48 -32.86 0.55
C SER A 530 4.50 -32.19 -0.43
N TRP A 531 4.36 -30.86 -0.34
CA TRP A 531 3.53 -30.08 -1.25
C TRP A 531 4.01 -30.25 -2.70
N ALA A 532 5.30 -30.06 -2.94
CA ALA A 532 5.89 -30.13 -4.27
C ALA A 532 5.78 -31.54 -4.87
N ALA A 533 6.04 -32.59 -4.09
CA ALA A 533 5.89 -33.97 -4.55
C ALA A 533 4.44 -34.31 -4.94
N ARG A 534 3.45 -33.83 -4.17
CA ARG A 534 2.01 -34.01 -4.49
C ARG A 534 1.64 -33.29 -5.79
N VAL A 535 2.04 -32.04 -5.95
CA VAL A 535 1.78 -31.26 -7.18
C VAL A 535 2.42 -31.93 -8.38
N ALA A 536 3.68 -32.36 -8.26
CA ALA A 536 4.41 -33.06 -9.30
C ALA A 536 3.69 -34.34 -9.74
N ALA A 537 3.29 -35.19 -8.79
CA ALA A 537 2.55 -36.42 -9.06
C ALA A 537 1.17 -36.16 -9.70
N THR A 538 0.48 -35.10 -9.29
CA THR A 538 -0.86 -34.75 -9.79
C THR A 538 -0.82 -34.26 -11.24
N HIS A 539 0.21 -33.52 -11.61
CA HIS A 539 0.31 -32.82 -12.90
C HIS A 539 1.33 -33.43 -13.88
N GLY A 540 1.98 -34.55 -13.53
CA GLY A 540 2.91 -35.24 -14.43
C GLY A 540 4.29 -34.59 -14.54
N TYR A 541 4.74 -33.92 -13.49
CA TYR A 541 6.10 -33.36 -13.39
C TYR A 541 6.99 -34.29 -12.56
N SER A 542 8.29 -34.25 -12.81
CA SER A 542 9.30 -34.63 -11.83
C SER A 542 9.73 -33.39 -11.05
N VAL A 543 10.22 -33.56 -9.82
CA VAL A 543 10.66 -32.43 -8.99
C VAL A 543 12.00 -32.73 -8.32
N ARG A 544 12.87 -31.72 -8.28
CA ARG A 544 14.12 -31.74 -7.49
C ARG A 544 14.22 -30.48 -6.64
N PHE A 545 14.94 -30.57 -5.52
CA PHE A 545 15.06 -29.50 -4.55
C PHE A 545 16.47 -28.87 -4.56
N VAL A 546 16.53 -27.55 -4.39
CA VAL A 546 17.78 -26.78 -4.38
C VAL A 546 17.78 -25.85 -3.16
N PRO A 547 18.74 -25.98 -2.23
CA PRO A 547 18.93 -25.00 -1.16
C PRO A 547 19.55 -23.70 -1.71
N ILE A 548 19.07 -22.54 -1.26
CA ILE A 548 19.55 -21.22 -1.69
C ILE A 548 19.99 -20.40 -0.48
N GLY A 549 21.25 -19.97 -0.48
CA GLY A 549 21.86 -19.17 0.58
C GLY A 549 22.85 -19.98 1.44
N PRO A 550 23.34 -19.41 2.56
CA PRO A 550 24.22 -20.12 3.48
C PRO A 550 23.53 -21.39 4.00
N PHE A 551 24.21 -22.53 3.86
CA PHE A 551 23.69 -23.81 4.29
C PHE A 551 24.05 -24.07 5.75
N ASP A 552 23.04 -24.26 6.58
CA ASP A 552 23.17 -24.71 7.96
C ASP A 552 22.86 -26.23 8.04
N PRO A 553 23.73 -27.05 8.64
CA PRO A 553 23.50 -28.50 8.73
C PRO A 553 22.23 -28.89 9.48
N GLU A 554 21.76 -28.09 10.43
CA GLU A 554 20.58 -28.39 11.25
C GLU A 554 19.30 -27.93 10.54
N VAL A 555 19.28 -26.68 10.09
CA VAL A 555 18.05 -26.01 9.60
C VAL A 555 18.00 -25.82 8.09
N GLY A 556 19.04 -26.20 7.34
CA GLY A 556 19.11 -26.05 5.89
C GLY A 556 19.49 -24.64 5.45
N ALA A 557 19.07 -24.24 4.25
CA ALA A 557 19.31 -22.90 3.70
C ALA A 557 18.11 -21.96 3.95
N PRO A 558 18.30 -20.63 3.96
CA PRO A 558 17.22 -19.68 4.22
C PRO A 558 16.13 -19.69 3.15
N THR A 559 16.44 -19.97 1.89
CA THR A 559 15.44 -20.13 0.83
C THR A 559 15.51 -21.54 0.28
N GLN A 560 14.35 -22.10 -0.03
CA GLN A 560 14.19 -23.39 -0.69
C GLN A 560 13.69 -23.17 -2.11
N MET A 561 14.14 -23.99 -3.05
CA MET A 561 13.64 -23.99 -4.43
C MET A 561 13.25 -25.39 -4.87
N ALA A 562 12.08 -25.53 -5.48
CA ALA A 562 11.66 -26.73 -6.21
C ALA A 562 11.70 -26.45 -7.70
N VAL A 563 12.38 -27.33 -8.44
CA VAL A 563 12.44 -27.29 -9.90
C VAL A 563 11.62 -28.46 -10.44
N PHE A 564 10.47 -28.14 -11.01
CA PHE A 564 9.56 -29.08 -11.64
C PHE A 564 9.90 -29.17 -13.14
N THR A 565 9.98 -30.37 -13.69
CA THR A 565 10.18 -30.59 -15.13
C THR A 565 9.28 -31.70 -15.63
N THR A 566 8.62 -31.48 -16.78
CA THR A 566 7.88 -32.55 -17.46
C THR A 566 8.87 -33.58 -18.01
N ALA A 567 8.55 -34.87 -17.95
CA ALA A 567 9.33 -35.88 -18.67
C ALA A 567 9.28 -35.55 -20.18
N ILE A 568 10.45 -35.33 -20.80
CA ILE A 568 10.56 -35.05 -22.24
C ILE A 568 9.87 -36.22 -22.98
N GLN A 569 8.82 -35.93 -23.75
CA GLN A 569 8.39 -36.86 -24.79
C GLN A 569 9.47 -36.87 -25.88
N GLU A 570 10.45 -37.76 -25.74
CA GLU A 570 11.27 -38.18 -26.87
C GLU A 570 10.35 -38.84 -27.91
N GLY A 571 9.82 -38.07 -28.87
CA GLY A 571 9.07 -38.61 -30.00
C GLY A 571 8.01 -37.69 -30.62
N ALA A 572 8.43 -36.68 -31.39
CA ALA A 572 7.66 -36.10 -32.50
C ALA A 572 8.56 -35.19 -33.38
N ALA A 573 9.63 -35.74 -33.94
CA ALA A 573 10.26 -35.29 -35.19
C ALA A 573 11.11 -36.44 -35.75
#